data_AF-A0A7Y3E7R4-F1
#
_entry.id   AF-A0A7Y3E7R4-F1
#
_cell.length_a   1.000
_cell.length_b   1.000
_cell.length_c   1.000
_cell.angle_alpha   90.00
_cell.angle_beta   90.00
_cell.angle_gamma   90.00
#
_symmetry.space_group_name_H-M   'P 1'
#
loop_
_entity.id
_entity.type
_entity.pdbx_description
1 polymer ?
#
loop_
_entity_poly.entity_id
_entity_poly.type
_entity_poly.pdbx_seq_one_letter_code
_entity_poly.pdbx_strand_id
1 'polypeptide(L)'
;MKTVKFLTKPAFLLMSLTILLMLPVIGYAQIPDKNQSDLIKPETEITDDIYWAVKAYHPQVKLLKVKAIDKDGNIHDVKAIQDSYSTSVLNVKALVDGNRLPIKLIVHGEDRYYPVKAINTDGTIMDIKAITDEGFMLDVKGVSKTGNIIHIRALDKDGAQYSVLAVSPLGEINEVQGLKMLSAPVEMVIKGVKIFAHVKAMKPD
;
A
#
# COMPACT_ATOMS: atom_id res chain seq x y z
N MET A 1 -27.50 -74.84 13.86
CA MET A 1 -28.57 -73.90 13.46
C MET A 1 -28.07 -73.09 12.27
N LYS A 2 -28.72 -73.28 11.11
CA LYS A 2 -28.69 -72.55 9.81
C LYS A 2 -27.31 -72.19 9.20
N THR A 3 -26.77 -72.90 8.19
CA THR A 3 -27.07 -72.92 6.73
C THR A 3 -26.92 -71.55 6.03
N VAL A 4 -26.36 -71.34 4.83
CA VAL A 4 -25.84 -72.21 3.75
C VAL A 4 -25.16 -71.32 2.67
N LYS A 5 -24.05 -71.83 2.11
CA LYS A 5 -23.52 -71.83 0.73
C LYS A 5 -23.42 -70.55 -0.14
N PHE A 6 -22.17 -70.29 -0.50
CA PHE A 6 -21.68 -69.84 -1.82
C PHE A 6 -21.95 -70.88 -2.92
N LEU A 7 -22.30 -70.42 -4.14
CA LEU A 7 -22.11 -70.99 -5.51
C LEU A 7 -23.00 -70.14 -6.45
N THR A 8 -22.75 -69.77 -7.72
CA THR A 8 -21.92 -70.25 -8.86
C THR A 8 -21.89 -69.15 -9.94
N LYS A 9 -20.83 -69.11 -10.78
CA LYS A 9 -20.72 -68.40 -12.09
C LYS A 9 -21.54 -69.15 -13.20
N PRO A 10 -21.46 -68.93 -14.55
CA PRO A 10 -20.72 -67.96 -15.41
C PRO A 10 -21.47 -67.45 -16.69
N ALA A 11 -20.72 -66.83 -17.64
CA ALA A 11 -20.93 -66.82 -19.11
C ALA A 11 -22.08 -65.93 -19.65
N PHE A 12 -22.11 -65.34 -20.85
CA PHE A 12 -21.24 -65.01 -21.99
C PHE A 12 -22.16 -64.24 -22.98
N LEU A 13 -21.61 -63.49 -23.95
CA LEU A 13 -22.22 -63.15 -25.26
C LEU A 13 -23.51 -62.25 -25.26
N LEU A 14 -23.44 -61.00 -25.73
CA LEU A 14 -23.57 -60.53 -27.13
C LEU A 14 -25.02 -60.20 -27.54
N MET A 15 -25.13 -59.06 -28.24
CA MET A 15 -26.05 -58.78 -29.35
C MET A 15 -27.31 -57.93 -29.05
N SER A 16 -27.35 -56.85 -29.84
CA SER A 16 -28.41 -55.91 -30.16
C SER A 16 -29.85 -56.43 -30.18
N LEU A 17 -30.84 -55.57 -29.89
CA LEU A 17 -31.78 -55.01 -30.88
C LEU A 17 -32.79 -54.06 -30.21
N THR A 18 -33.01 -52.93 -30.87
CA THR A 18 -33.94 -51.81 -30.67
C THR A 18 -35.33 -52.12 -30.09
N ILE A 19 -35.90 -51.17 -29.32
CA ILE A 19 -37.24 -50.61 -29.57
C ILE A 19 -37.39 -49.21 -28.93
N LEU A 20 -37.86 -48.31 -29.79
CA LEU A 20 -38.22 -46.91 -29.65
C LEU A 20 -39.38 -46.70 -28.65
N LEU A 21 -39.24 -45.78 -27.70
CA LEU A 21 -40.36 -45.21 -26.95
C LEU A 21 -40.19 -43.69 -26.87
N MET A 22 -40.95 -43.02 -27.74
CA MET A 22 -41.18 -41.57 -27.77
C MET A 22 -41.68 -41.08 -26.41
N LEU A 23 -40.96 -40.14 -25.81
CA LEU A 23 -41.49 -39.25 -24.77
C LEU A 23 -41.30 -37.79 -25.19
N PRO A 24 -42.32 -36.94 -25.02
CA PRO A 24 -42.35 -35.60 -25.57
C PRO A 24 -41.42 -34.65 -24.83
N VAL A 25 -40.76 -33.84 -25.66
CA VAL A 25 -40.06 -32.57 -25.42
C VAL A 25 -40.51 -31.86 -24.15
N ILE A 26 -39.65 -31.85 -23.13
CA ILE A 26 -39.55 -30.70 -22.22
C ILE A 26 -38.41 -29.88 -22.78
N GLY A 27 -38.78 -28.81 -23.50
CA GLY A 27 -37.82 -27.86 -24.04
C GLY A 27 -36.97 -27.31 -22.90
N TYR A 28 -35.66 -27.53 -22.99
CA TYR A 28 -34.71 -26.62 -22.38
C TYR A 28 -34.96 -25.27 -23.04
N ALA A 29 -35.65 -24.38 -22.34
CA ALA A 29 -35.68 -22.98 -22.70
C ALA A 29 -34.22 -22.50 -22.68
N GLN A 30 -33.60 -22.41 -23.85
CA GLN A 30 -32.41 -21.59 -23.99
C GLN A 30 -32.85 -20.17 -23.68
N ILE A 31 -32.45 -19.67 -22.51
CA ILE A 31 -32.48 -18.25 -22.22
C ILE A 31 -31.62 -17.62 -23.31
N PRO A 32 -32.18 -16.76 -24.19
CA PRO A 32 -31.40 -16.13 -25.23
C PRO A 32 -30.33 -15.27 -24.56
N ASP A 33 -29.09 -15.44 -25.03
CA ASP A 33 -27.93 -14.66 -24.62
C ASP A 33 -28.14 -13.20 -25.05
N LYS A 34 -28.90 -12.47 -24.24
CA LYS A 34 -29.12 -11.03 -24.40
C LYS A 34 -27.88 -10.36 -23.84
N ASN A 35 -26.94 -10.08 -24.75
CA ASN A 35 -25.95 -9.00 -24.70
C ASN A 35 -25.71 -8.47 -23.28
N GLN A 36 -24.80 -9.11 -22.54
CA GLN A 36 -24.22 -8.53 -21.33
C GLN A 36 -23.20 -7.45 -21.72
N SER A 37 -23.64 -6.51 -22.55
CA SER A 37 -22.93 -5.29 -22.94
C SER A 37 -23.84 -4.13 -22.60
N ASP A 38 -24.11 -3.93 -21.30
CA ASP A 38 -24.64 -2.68 -20.72
C ASP A 38 -24.63 -2.76 -19.18
N LEU A 39 -23.60 -3.36 -18.58
CA LEU A 39 -23.22 -2.95 -17.23
C LEU A 39 -22.46 -1.64 -17.38
N ILE A 40 -23.20 -0.54 -17.51
CA ILE A 40 -22.64 0.79 -17.26
C ILE A 40 -22.26 0.80 -15.78
N LYS A 41 -21.00 0.46 -15.50
CA LYS A 41 -20.36 0.79 -14.24
C LYS A 41 -20.52 2.32 -14.11
N PRO A 42 -21.15 2.84 -13.04
CA PRO A 42 -21.22 4.29 -12.88
C PRO A 42 -19.79 4.82 -12.96
N GLU A 43 -19.56 5.75 -13.89
CA GLU A 43 -18.30 6.48 -13.97
C GLU A 43 -18.02 7.00 -12.56
N THR A 44 -16.88 6.57 -12.02
CA THR A 44 -16.44 7.00 -10.70
C THR A 44 -16.26 8.50 -10.77
N GLU A 45 -17.02 9.24 -9.95
CA GLU A 45 -16.86 10.68 -9.79
C GLU A 45 -15.37 11.00 -9.61
N ILE A 46 -14.88 11.96 -10.39
CA ILE A 46 -13.51 12.45 -10.29
C ILE A 46 -13.45 13.20 -8.96
N THR A 47 -13.08 12.51 -7.88
CA THR A 47 -12.75 13.18 -6.62
C THR A 47 -11.38 13.80 -6.82
N ASP A 48 -11.30 15.14 -6.83
CA ASP A 48 -10.01 15.82 -6.80
C ASP A 48 -9.19 15.30 -5.60
N ASP A 49 -7.91 15.02 -5.84
CA ASP A 49 -7.02 14.53 -4.79
C ASP A 49 -6.92 15.56 -3.65
N ILE A 50 -7.10 15.11 -2.42
CA ILE A 50 -6.94 15.94 -1.23
C ILE A 50 -5.52 15.77 -0.69
N TYR A 51 -4.80 16.88 -0.57
CA TYR A 51 -3.43 16.90 -0.07
C TYR A 51 -3.37 17.24 1.41
N TRP A 52 -2.91 16.29 2.20
CA TRP A 52 -2.67 16.45 3.62
C TRP A 52 -1.25 16.97 3.85
N ALA A 53 -1.12 17.97 4.72
CA ALA A 53 0.18 18.53 5.06
C ALA A 53 0.97 17.57 5.93
N VAL A 54 2.22 17.25 5.55
CA VAL A 54 3.11 16.45 6.40
C VAL A 54 3.95 17.38 7.30
N LYS A 55 3.92 17.13 8.60
CA LYS A 55 4.52 17.96 9.65
C LYS A 55 5.25 17.09 10.67
N ALA A 56 6.24 17.66 11.36
CA ALA A 56 6.84 17.03 12.53
C ALA A 56 6.37 17.76 13.81
N TYR A 57 5.99 17.01 14.82
CA TYR A 57 5.36 17.49 16.05
C TYR A 57 6.14 17.06 17.29
N HIS A 58 6.34 17.99 18.22
CA HIS A 58 6.82 17.73 19.57
C HIS A 58 6.00 18.58 20.55
N PRO A 59 5.53 18.07 21.70
CA PRO A 59 4.56 18.77 22.56
C PRO A 59 4.96 20.18 23.01
N GLN A 60 6.26 20.43 23.15
CA GLN A 60 6.81 21.71 23.62
C GLN A 60 7.16 22.67 22.47
N VAL A 61 6.97 22.26 21.22
CA VAL A 61 7.44 22.98 20.03
C VAL A 61 6.31 23.09 19.00
N LYS A 62 6.39 24.09 18.15
CA LYS A 62 5.49 24.25 17.00
C LYS A 62 5.66 23.12 15.97
N LEU A 63 4.61 22.88 15.19
CA LEU A 63 4.65 21.95 14.04
C LEU A 63 5.68 22.40 13.00
N LEU A 64 6.69 21.58 12.78
CA LEU A 64 7.75 21.81 11.80
C LEU A 64 7.31 21.36 10.40
N LYS A 65 7.76 22.07 9.37
CA LYS A 65 7.51 21.68 7.97
C LYS A 65 8.38 20.48 7.62
N VAL A 66 7.80 19.44 7.03
CA VAL A 66 8.57 18.33 6.45
C VAL A 66 8.67 18.52 4.94
N LYS A 67 9.88 18.41 4.40
CA LYS A 67 10.22 18.69 3.01
C LYS A 67 11.17 17.66 2.44
N ALA A 68 11.18 17.53 1.12
CA ALA A 68 12.22 16.80 0.39
C ALA A 68 13.27 17.79 -0.11
N ILE A 69 14.54 17.48 0.07
CA ILE A 69 15.68 18.33 -0.30
C ILE A 69 16.51 17.55 -1.31
N ASP A 70 16.66 18.11 -2.51
CA ASP A 70 17.51 17.50 -3.54
C ASP A 70 19.00 17.87 -3.35
N LYS A 71 19.84 17.27 -4.19
CA LYS A 71 21.30 17.46 -4.14
C LYS A 71 21.75 18.90 -4.41
N ASP A 72 20.91 19.68 -5.09
CA ASP A 72 21.19 21.08 -5.45
C ASP A 72 20.64 22.04 -4.38
N GLY A 73 19.98 21.50 -3.34
CA GLY A 73 19.42 22.24 -2.21
C GLY A 73 18.01 22.75 -2.44
N ASN A 74 17.34 22.38 -3.54
CA ASN A 74 15.96 22.81 -3.75
C ASN A 74 15.03 22.08 -2.78
N ILE A 75 14.01 22.82 -2.32
CA ILE A 75 13.07 22.37 -1.30
C ILE A 75 11.73 22.06 -1.95
N HIS A 76 11.28 20.83 -1.78
CA HIS A 76 10.08 20.30 -2.41
C HIS A 76 9.04 19.89 -1.36
N ASP A 77 7.76 20.02 -1.73
CA ASP A 77 6.65 19.72 -0.85
C ASP A 77 6.52 18.21 -0.59
N VAL A 78 6.24 17.86 0.67
CA VAL A 78 5.87 16.50 1.07
C VAL A 78 4.43 16.49 1.53
N LYS A 79 3.62 15.61 0.94
CA LYS A 79 2.17 15.50 1.21
C LYS A 79 1.77 14.04 1.35
N ALA A 80 0.78 13.79 2.19
CA ALA A 80 -0.02 12.58 2.07
C ALA A 80 -1.19 12.85 1.13
N ILE A 81 -1.49 11.92 0.24
CA ILE A 81 -2.47 12.09 -0.83
C ILE A 81 -3.65 11.16 -0.56
N GLN A 82 -4.83 11.76 -0.46
CA GLN A 82 -6.10 11.09 -0.40
C GLN A 82 -6.73 11.13 -1.79
N ASP A 83 -6.76 9.96 -2.43
CA ASP A 83 -7.27 9.70 -3.78
C ASP A 83 -8.63 8.99 -3.77
N SER A 84 -9.24 8.87 -2.60
CA SER A 84 -10.53 8.23 -2.39
C SER A 84 -11.21 8.75 -1.12
N TYR A 85 -12.43 8.29 -0.87
CA TYR A 85 -13.15 8.57 0.38
C TYR A 85 -12.47 7.98 1.63
N SER A 86 -11.57 7.00 1.48
CA SER A 86 -10.89 6.36 2.60
C SER A 86 -9.69 7.17 3.08
N THR A 87 -9.64 7.44 4.39
CA THR A 87 -8.50 8.12 5.04
C THR A 87 -7.61 7.16 5.84
N SER A 88 -7.91 5.85 5.82
CA SER A 88 -7.23 4.88 6.68
C SER A 88 -5.75 4.67 6.35
N VAL A 89 -5.39 4.72 5.07
CA VAL A 89 -4.02 4.54 4.59
C VAL A 89 -3.77 5.43 3.37
N LEU A 90 -2.94 6.46 3.53
CA LEU A 90 -2.62 7.41 2.47
C LEU A 90 -1.19 7.24 1.97
N ASN A 91 -0.98 7.51 0.68
CA ASN A 91 0.35 7.55 0.09
C ASN A 91 1.07 8.83 0.48
N VAL A 92 2.30 8.73 0.97
CA VAL A 92 3.16 9.90 1.23
C VAL A 92 4.13 10.10 0.07
N LYS A 93 4.15 11.31 -0.49
CA LYS A 93 4.85 11.65 -1.73
C LYS A 93 5.59 12.98 -1.61
N ALA A 94 6.72 13.08 -2.30
CA ALA A 94 7.35 14.35 -2.61
C ALA A 94 6.79 14.88 -3.94
N LEU A 95 6.49 16.18 -4.01
CA LEU A 95 5.97 16.86 -5.19
C LEU A 95 7.10 17.64 -5.86
N VAL A 96 7.58 17.16 -7.01
CA VAL A 96 8.76 17.71 -7.72
C VAL A 96 8.42 17.87 -9.19
N ASP A 97 8.43 19.09 -9.70
CA ASP A 97 8.17 19.41 -11.11
C ASP A 97 6.90 18.75 -11.66
N GLY A 98 5.81 18.79 -10.87
CA GLY A 98 4.53 18.16 -11.20
C GLY A 98 4.47 16.63 -10.97
N ASN A 99 5.59 15.98 -10.65
CA ASN A 99 5.66 14.55 -10.37
C ASN A 99 5.42 14.23 -8.89
N ARG A 100 4.80 13.07 -8.63
CA ARG A 100 4.54 12.53 -7.28
C ARG A 100 5.52 11.40 -6.95
N LEU A 101 6.69 11.78 -6.46
CA LEU A 101 7.79 10.86 -6.20
C LEU A 101 7.54 10.03 -4.92
N PRO A 102 7.77 8.71 -4.95
CA PRO A 102 7.59 7.86 -3.77
C PRO A 102 8.58 8.23 -2.67
N ILE A 103 8.08 8.30 -1.43
CA ILE A 103 8.91 8.33 -0.23
C ILE A 103 8.94 6.93 0.38
N LYS A 104 10.14 6.47 0.74
CA LYS A 104 10.42 5.11 1.22
C LYS A 104 11.43 5.12 2.35
N LEU A 105 11.38 4.07 3.17
CA LEU A 105 12.51 3.69 4.01
C LEU A 105 13.44 2.85 3.16
N ILE A 106 14.70 3.25 3.04
CA ILE A 106 15.72 2.48 2.33
C ILE A 106 16.53 1.63 3.30
N VAL A 107 17.20 0.60 2.80
CA VAL A 107 18.08 -0.24 3.63
C VAL A 107 19.18 0.64 4.26
N HIS A 108 19.37 0.49 5.57
CA HIS A 108 20.19 1.39 6.39
C HIS A 108 21.69 1.10 6.35
N GLY A 109 22.13 -0.06 5.83
CA GLY A 109 23.55 -0.43 5.86
C GLY A 109 24.06 -0.43 7.31
N GLU A 110 25.08 0.40 7.57
CA GLU A 110 25.67 0.57 8.90
C GLU A 110 24.99 1.67 9.75
N ASP A 111 24.04 2.43 9.20
CA ASP A 111 23.37 3.50 9.94
C ASP A 111 22.54 2.94 11.10
N ARG A 112 22.50 3.65 12.23
CA ARG A 112 21.64 3.26 13.37
C ARG A 112 20.16 3.23 13.02
N TYR A 113 19.71 4.15 12.17
CA TYR A 113 18.30 4.36 11.85
C TYR A 113 18.05 4.23 10.35
N TYR A 114 16.84 3.79 9.99
CA TYR A 114 16.46 3.64 8.59
C TYR A 114 16.26 5.01 7.93
N PRO A 115 16.99 5.32 6.84
CA PRO A 115 16.81 6.60 6.16
C PRO A 115 15.45 6.67 5.45
N VAL A 116 14.72 7.77 5.65
CA VAL A 116 13.53 8.10 4.87
C VAL A 116 13.94 8.99 3.70
N LYS A 117 13.71 8.54 2.47
CA LYS A 117 14.14 9.22 1.25
C LYS A 117 13.01 9.29 0.23
N ALA A 118 12.95 10.37 -0.53
CA ALA A 118 12.23 10.38 -1.79
C ALA A 118 13.11 9.81 -2.90
N ILE A 119 12.52 9.14 -3.88
CA ILE A 119 13.23 8.50 -4.99
C ILE A 119 12.71 9.10 -6.28
N ASN A 120 13.59 9.73 -7.04
CA ASN A 120 13.28 10.35 -8.32
C ASN A 120 13.18 9.30 -9.45
N THR A 121 12.67 9.70 -10.61
CA THR A 121 12.38 8.82 -11.76
C THR A 121 13.63 8.15 -12.34
N ASP A 122 14.79 8.78 -12.17
CA ASP A 122 16.13 8.30 -12.55
C ASP A 122 16.81 7.44 -11.46
N GLY A 123 16.22 7.35 -10.26
CA GLY A 123 16.80 6.66 -9.10
C GLY A 123 17.60 7.55 -8.16
N THR A 124 17.78 8.84 -8.48
CA THR A 124 18.40 9.81 -7.57
C THR A 124 17.56 9.91 -6.29
N ILE A 125 18.22 9.93 -5.14
CA ILE A 125 17.55 10.03 -3.83
C ILE A 125 17.60 11.47 -3.30
N MET A 126 16.53 11.87 -2.62
CA MET A 126 16.42 13.16 -1.95
C MET A 126 16.17 12.96 -0.46
N ASP A 127 16.73 13.86 0.33
CA ASP A 127 16.63 13.82 1.78
C ASP A 127 15.26 14.28 2.24
N ILE A 128 14.64 13.54 3.17
CA ILE A 128 13.46 14.06 3.87
C ILE A 128 13.93 14.69 5.18
N LYS A 129 13.62 15.98 5.34
CA LYS A 129 14.00 16.78 6.51
C LYS A 129 12.78 17.46 7.13
N ALA A 130 12.79 17.63 8.44
CA ALA A 130 11.95 18.62 9.10
C ALA A 130 12.74 19.93 9.25
N ILE A 131 12.08 21.07 9.06
CA ILE A 131 12.73 22.39 9.06
C ILE A 131 12.18 23.21 10.23
N THR A 132 13.06 23.71 11.10
CA THR A 132 12.69 24.64 12.18
C THR A 132 12.35 26.03 11.65
N ASP A 133 11.77 26.87 12.50
CA ASP A 133 11.49 28.26 12.14
C ASP A 133 12.81 29.07 11.91
N GLU A 134 13.92 28.64 12.52
CA GLU A 134 15.28 29.18 12.33
C GLU A 134 15.99 28.60 11.09
N GLY A 135 15.38 27.64 10.40
CA GLY A 135 15.94 27.01 9.20
C GLY A 135 16.83 25.80 9.45
N PHE A 136 16.97 25.33 10.70
CA PHE A 136 17.71 24.09 10.97
C PHE A 136 16.98 22.88 10.39
N MET A 137 17.73 21.95 9.80
CA MET A 137 17.19 20.75 9.18
C MET A 137 17.42 19.53 10.08
N LEU A 138 16.33 18.94 10.54
CA LEU A 138 16.31 17.70 11.31
C LEU A 138 16.17 16.50 10.38
N ASP A 139 16.91 15.44 10.67
CA ASP A 139 16.85 14.19 9.92
C ASP A 139 15.53 13.46 10.20
N VAL A 140 14.80 13.05 9.14
CA VAL A 140 13.63 12.18 9.28
C VAL A 140 14.03 10.73 9.03
N LYS A 141 13.84 9.88 10.04
CA LYS A 141 14.32 8.48 10.06
C LYS A 141 13.28 7.53 10.64
N GLY A 142 13.36 6.25 10.25
CA GLY A 142 12.71 5.15 10.95
C GLY A 142 13.52 4.75 12.18
N VAL A 143 12.99 4.99 13.38
CA VAL A 143 13.75 4.92 14.64
C VAL A 143 13.49 3.68 15.48
N SER A 144 12.33 3.04 15.30
CA SER A 144 11.95 1.81 16.00
C SER A 144 10.92 1.02 15.20
N LYS A 145 10.71 -0.24 15.55
CA LYS A 145 9.79 -1.15 14.86
C LYS A 145 8.90 -1.89 15.87
N THR A 146 7.59 -1.88 15.61
CA THR A 146 6.59 -2.67 16.35
C THR A 146 5.80 -3.51 15.35
N GLY A 147 5.99 -4.83 15.37
CA GLY A 147 5.39 -5.71 14.36
C GLY A 147 5.84 -5.31 12.95
N ASN A 148 4.88 -4.98 12.07
CA ASN A 148 5.14 -4.55 10.69
C ASN A 148 5.26 -3.02 10.54
N ILE A 149 5.08 -2.28 11.62
CA ILE A 149 5.10 -0.82 11.66
C ILE A 149 6.48 -0.32 12.07
N ILE A 150 7.00 0.67 11.35
CA ILE A 150 8.22 1.38 11.67
C ILE A 150 7.84 2.79 12.08
N HIS A 151 8.21 3.19 13.28
CA HIS A 151 7.97 4.54 13.78
C HIS A 151 8.94 5.51 13.09
N ILE A 152 8.39 6.51 12.40
CA ILE A 152 9.17 7.56 11.75
C ILE A 152 9.16 8.80 12.63
N ARG A 153 10.35 9.34 12.90
CA ARG A 153 10.54 10.55 13.70
C ARG A 153 11.51 11.50 13.01
N ALA A 154 11.34 12.80 13.23
CA ALA A 154 12.41 13.76 13.00
C ALA A 154 13.30 13.82 14.24
N LEU A 155 14.62 13.90 14.04
CA LEU A 155 15.63 13.86 15.10
C LEU A 155 16.41 15.16 15.12
N ASP A 156 16.45 15.82 16.27
CA ASP A 156 17.38 16.93 16.47
C ASP A 156 18.78 16.43 16.84
N LYS A 157 19.71 17.37 16.98
CA LYS A 157 21.11 17.08 17.32
C LYS A 157 21.30 16.52 18.75
N ASP A 158 20.34 16.78 19.64
CA ASP A 158 20.39 16.38 21.06
C ASP A 158 19.63 15.05 21.28
N GLY A 159 19.03 14.48 20.22
CA GLY A 159 18.30 13.22 20.21
C GLY A 159 16.81 13.34 20.52
N ALA A 160 16.27 14.57 20.64
CA ALA A 160 14.83 14.77 20.78
C ALA A 160 14.10 14.30 19.51
N GLN A 161 12.94 13.67 19.71
CA GLN A 161 12.21 13.01 18.64
C GLN A 161 10.86 13.69 18.41
N TYR A 162 10.56 13.97 17.15
CA TYR A 162 9.32 14.59 16.73
C TYR A 162 8.49 13.58 15.95
N SER A 163 7.24 13.35 16.34
CA SER A 163 6.31 12.51 15.58
C SER A 163 6.03 13.14 14.22
N VAL A 164 6.08 12.34 13.15
CA VAL A 164 5.73 12.82 11.82
C VAL A 164 4.26 12.52 11.55
N LEU A 165 3.49 13.56 11.26
CA LEU A 165 2.04 13.53 11.14
C LEU A 165 1.63 14.02 9.75
N ALA A 166 0.58 13.44 9.20
CA ALA A 166 -0.17 14.01 8.07
C ALA A 166 -1.44 14.65 8.63
N VAL A 167 -1.68 15.91 8.28
CA VAL A 167 -2.81 16.72 8.76
C VAL A 167 -3.69 17.09 7.57
N SER A 168 -4.96 16.69 7.61
CA SER A 168 -5.92 17.00 6.55
C SER A 168 -6.31 18.48 6.55
N PRO A 169 -6.91 19.01 5.47
CA PRO A 169 -7.45 20.36 5.46
C PRO A 169 -8.50 20.62 6.55
N LEU A 170 -9.19 19.58 7.01
CA LEU A 170 -10.19 19.64 8.09
C LEU A 170 -9.60 19.37 9.47
N GLY A 171 -8.29 19.15 9.58
CA GLY A 171 -7.60 18.92 10.84
C GLY A 171 -7.59 17.46 11.32
N GLU A 172 -8.02 16.50 10.49
CA GLU A 172 -7.82 15.08 10.78
C GLU A 172 -6.34 14.73 10.77
N ILE A 173 -5.93 13.77 11.60
CA ILE A 173 -4.53 13.42 11.78
C ILE A 173 -4.31 11.93 11.53
N ASN A 174 -3.31 11.66 10.69
CA ASN A 174 -2.70 10.34 10.55
C ASN A 174 -1.23 10.41 10.97
N GLU A 175 -0.70 9.32 11.53
CA GLU A 175 0.74 9.18 11.71
C GLU A 175 1.41 8.75 10.41
N VAL A 176 2.53 9.38 10.07
CA VAL A 176 3.40 8.93 8.99
C VAL A 176 4.34 7.87 9.54
N GLN A 177 4.19 6.65 9.05
CA GLN A 177 4.92 5.49 9.52
C GLN A 177 5.45 4.67 8.34
N GLY A 178 6.43 3.82 8.63
CA GLY A 178 6.84 2.77 7.73
C GLY A 178 5.94 1.56 7.86
N LEU A 179 5.61 0.93 6.74
CA LEU A 179 4.88 -0.32 6.66
C LEU A 179 5.74 -1.34 5.92
N LYS A 180 6.17 -2.36 6.65
CA LYS A 180 6.93 -3.50 6.14
C LYS A 180 5.99 -4.68 5.94
N MET A 181 5.82 -5.14 4.71
CA MET A 181 4.90 -6.23 4.38
C MET A 181 5.64 -7.57 4.34
N LEU A 182 6.90 -7.56 3.88
CA LEU A 182 7.70 -8.77 3.75
C LEU A 182 8.63 -8.96 4.97
N SER A 183 8.86 -10.21 5.32
CA SER A 183 9.90 -10.60 6.30
C SER A 183 11.31 -10.41 5.75
N ALA A 184 11.48 -10.37 4.42
CA ALA A 184 12.77 -10.19 3.77
C ALA A 184 13.40 -8.81 4.09
N PRO A 185 14.74 -8.69 4.16
CA PRO A 185 15.40 -7.41 4.41
C PRO A 185 15.13 -6.34 3.35
N VAL A 186 14.92 -6.77 2.10
CA VAL A 186 14.58 -5.89 0.98
C VAL A 186 13.14 -6.17 0.57
N GLU A 187 12.32 -5.13 0.63
CA GLU A 187 10.92 -5.16 0.22
C GLU A 187 10.79 -5.20 -1.31
N MET A 188 11.57 -4.35 -1.98
CA MET A 188 11.66 -4.25 -3.43
C MET A 188 12.87 -3.41 -3.83
N VAL A 189 13.15 -3.31 -5.13
CA VAL A 189 14.13 -2.37 -5.70
C VAL A 189 13.40 -1.40 -6.62
N ILE A 190 13.57 -0.09 -6.39
CA ILE A 190 13.03 0.96 -7.25
C ILE A 190 14.21 1.69 -7.87
N LYS A 191 14.39 1.57 -9.19
CA LYS A 191 15.45 2.29 -9.93
C LYS A 191 16.85 2.11 -9.30
N GLY A 192 17.17 0.89 -8.89
CA GLY A 192 18.43 0.54 -8.23
C GLY A 192 18.47 0.76 -6.71
N VAL A 193 17.49 1.46 -6.14
CA VAL A 193 17.41 1.72 -4.70
C VAL A 193 16.71 0.58 -3.98
N LYS A 194 17.40 -0.07 -3.02
CA LYS A 194 16.85 -1.14 -2.18
C LYS A 194 15.94 -0.56 -1.10
N ILE A 195 14.67 -0.94 -1.15
CA ILE A 195 13.64 -0.46 -0.24
C ILE A 195 13.54 -1.41 0.95
N PHE A 196 13.52 -0.86 2.16
CA PHE A 196 13.27 -1.61 3.38
C PHE A 196 11.78 -1.69 3.73
N ALA A 197 11.05 -0.58 3.57
CA ALA A 197 9.63 -0.49 3.86
C ALA A 197 8.93 0.64 3.08
N HIS A 198 7.61 0.54 2.95
CA HIS A 198 6.77 1.59 2.37
C HIS A 198 6.55 2.70 3.41
N VAL A 199 6.43 3.96 2.99
CA VAL A 199 5.98 5.04 3.89
C VAL A 199 4.53 5.38 3.60
N LYS A 200 3.72 5.39 4.64
CA LYS A 200 2.26 5.61 4.59
C LYS A 200 1.83 6.54 5.71
N ALA A 201 0.76 7.29 5.49
CA ALA A 201 0.08 7.98 6.58
C ALA A 201 -1.16 7.16 6.98
N MET A 202 -1.22 6.70 8.23
CA MET A 202 -2.26 5.79 8.71
C MET A 202 -2.85 6.34 10.00
N LYS A 203 -4.10 5.97 10.30
CA LYS A 203 -4.71 6.37 11.57
C LYS A 203 -3.84 5.85 12.73
N PRO A 204 -3.63 6.66 13.79
CA PRO A 204 -3.02 6.15 15.01
C PRO A 204 -3.90 5.05 15.62
N ASP A 205 -3.25 4.04 16.18
CA ASP A 205 -3.91 2.93 16.90
C ASP A 205 -4.58 3.40 18.21
#